data_AF-A0A2A8LX19-F1
#
_entry.id   AF-A0A2A8LX19-F1
#
_cell.length_a   1.000
_cell.length_b   1.000
_cell.length_c   1.000
_cell.angle_alpha   90.00
_cell.angle_beta   90.00
_cell.angle_gamma   90.00
#
_symmetry.space_group_name_H-M   'P 1'
#
loop_
_entity.id
_entity.type
_entity.pdbx_description
1 polymer ?
#
loop_
_entity_poly.entity_id
_entity_poly.type
_entity_poly.pdbx_seq_one_letter_code
_entity_poly.pdbx_strand_id
1 'polypeptide(L)'
;MENEQPERIENQVYSNRVLRSEFDKNWATCISKSGYVIYTATNDDAEVVVLLSDGSRKLLIFNKGGKVIVGGGGTSHYSKPHIARDII
;
A
#
# COMPACT_ATOMS: atom_id res chain seq x y z
N MET A 1 8.18 5.82 -23.92
CA MET A 1 7.54 4.50 -23.80
C MET A 1 7.92 3.98 -22.42
N GLU A 2 7.00 4.14 -21.46
CA GLU A 2 7.21 3.66 -20.09
C GLU A 2 7.19 2.13 -20.09
N ASN A 3 8.26 1.53 -19.59
CA ASN A 3 8.34 0.09 -19.36
C ASN A 3 7.54 -0.22 -18.10
N GLU A 4 6.21 -0.30 -18.23
CA GLU A 4 5.36 -0.82 -17.14
C GLU A 4 5.71 -2.29 -16.90
N GLN A 5 6.24 -2.58 -15.71
CA GLN A 5 6.51 -3.95 -15.27
C GLN A 5 5.19 -4.71 -15.01
N PRO A 6 5.17 -6.05 -15.13
CA PRO A 6 3.94 -6.83 -15.09
C PRO A 6 3.18 -6.64 -13.77
N GLU A 7 1.88 -6.39 -13.88
CA GLU A 7 0.96 -6.38 -12.74
C GLU A 7 0.97 -7.73 -12.04
N ARG A 8 1.20 -7.71 -10.72
CA ARG A 8 1.14 -8.91 -9.90
C ARG A 8 -0.02 -8.82 -8.93
N ILE A 9 -0.91 -9.81 -8.97
CA ILE A 9 -1.92 -9.99 -7.92
C ILE A 9 -1.18 -10.60 -6.72
N GLU A 10 -1.08 -9.81 -5.65
CA GLU A 10 -0.46 -10.23 -4.41
C GLU A 10 -1.53 -10.66 -3.40
N ASN A 11 -1.20 -11.71 -2.65
CA ASN A 11 -1.96 -12.08 -1.46
C ASN A 11 -1.54 -11.16 -0.29
N GLN A 12 -1.79 -11.59 0.95
CA GLN A 12 -1.42 -10.79 2.10
C GLN A 12 0.11 -10.78 2.25
N VAL A 13 0.70 -9.59 2.25
CA VAL A 13 2.15 -9.38 2.38
C VAL A 13 2.46 -8.26 3.37
N TYR A 14 3.72 -8.15 3.78
CA TYR A 14 4.21 -7.03 4.57
C TYR A 14 5.60 -6.60 4.10
N SER A 15 5.99 -5.38 4.45
CA SER A 15 7.33 -4.83 4.24
C SER A 15 7.76 -4.08 5.48
N ASN A 16 9.05 -4.15 5.84
CA ASN A 16 9.69 -3.32 6.85
C ASN A 16 10.65 -2.28 6.24
N ARG A 17 10.55 -2.07 4.92
CA ARG A 17 11.45 -1.20 4.14
C ARG A 17 10.75 0.07 3.64
N VAL A 18 9.54 0.35 4.11
CA VAL A 18 8.74 1.48 3.64
C VAL A 18 9.26 2.77 4.27
N LEU A 19 9.66 3.72 3.44
CA LEU A 19 10.03 5.08 3.89
C LEU A 19 8.82 6.01 3.89
N ARG A 20 7.92 5.86 2.92
CA ARG A 20 6.72 6.71 2.77
C ARG A 20 5.62 5.95 2.05
N SER A 21 4.37 6.25 2.41
CA SER A 21 3.16 5.81 1.70
C SER A 21 2.29 7.02 1.40
N GLU A 22 1.87 7.15 0.14
CA GLU A 22 1.02 8.23 -0.35
C GLU A 22 -0.30 7.62 -0.80
N PHE A 23 -1.36 7.96 -0.10
CA PHE A 23 -2.71 7.43 -0.33
C PHE A 23 -3.51 8.43 -1.15
N ASP A 24 -4.29 7.93 -2.11
CA ASP A 24 -5.26 8.75 -2.84
C ASP A 24 -6.45 9.16 -1.95
N LYS A 25 -7.47 9.77 -2.56
CA LYS A 25 -8.69 10.22 -1.86
C LYS A 25 -9.63 9.08 -1.44
N ASN A 26 -9.37 7.83 -1.84
CA ASN A 26 -10.26 6.68 -1.66
C ASN A 26 -9.95 5.91 -0.37
N TRP A 27 -9.39 6.58 0.64
CA TRP A 27 -8.99 5.96 1.90
C TRP A 27 -9.60 6.67 3.10
N ALA A 28 -10.13 5.86 4.03
CA ALA A 28 -10.45 6.29 5.38
C ALA A 28 -9.32 5.87 6.33
N THR A 29 -8.99 6.73 7.30
CA THR A 29 -7.90 6.49 8.25
C THR A 29 -8.44 6.35 9.67
N CYS A 30 -7.95 5.37 10.43
CA CYS A 30 -8.16 5.30 11.88
C CYS A 30 -6.87 4.87 12.60
N ILE A 31 -6.79 5.15 13.91
CA ILE A 31 -5.66 4.73 14.75
C ILE A 31 -6.14 3.61 15.67
N SER A 32 -5.41 2.49 15.69
CA SER A 32 -5.70 1.36 16.56
C SER A 32 -5.33 1.67 18.02
N LYS A 33 -5.90 0.91 18.97
CA LYS A 33 -5.51 1.00 20.39
C LYS A 33 -4.02 0.71 20.62
N SER A 34 -3.40 -0.07 19.75
CA SER A 34 -1.97 -0.41 19.80
C SER A 34 -1.08 0.59 19.05
N GLY A 35 -1.63 1.71 18.54
CA GLY A 35 -0.88 2.78 17.91
C GLY A 35 -0.58 2.58 16.42
N TYR A 36 -1.18 1.58 15.77
CA TYR A 36 -1.06 1.41 14.32
C TYR A 36 -2.00 2.38 13.60
N VAL A 37 -1.55 2.93 12.48
CA VAL A 37 -2.42 3.67 11.56
C VAL A 37 -3.00 2.67 10.56
N ILE A 38 -4.33 2.63 10.45
CA ILE A 38 -5.05 1.73 9.57
C ILE A 38 -5.74 2.57 8.50
N TYR A 39 -5.34 2.35 7.26
CA TYR A 39 -6.01 2.87 6.08
C TYR A 39 -6.95 1.81 5.53
N THR A 40 -8.20 2.17 5.27
CA THR A 40 -9.21 1.29 4.66
C THR A 40 -9.73 1.92 3.37
N ALA A 41 -9.65 1.18 2.27
CA ALA A 41 -10.16 1.58 0.97
C ALA A 41 -11.68 1.77 1.03
N THR A 42 -12.17 2.95 0.65
CA THR A 42 -13.60 3.30 0.63
C THR A 42 -14.25 2.96 -0.70
N ASN A 43 -13.45 2.79 -1.75
CA ASN A 43 -13.85 2.53 -3.13
C ASN A 43 -12.95 1.44 -3.74
N ASP A 44 -13.40 0.87 -4.85
CA ASP A 44 -12.52 0.08 -5.71
C ASP A 44 -11.49 0.99 -6.38
N ASP A 45 -10.41 0.38 -6.88
CA ASP A 45 -9.27 1.08 -7.48
C ASP A 45 -8.63 2.11 -6.53
N ALA A 46 -8.62 1.83 -5.22
CA ALA A 46 -7.96 2.68 -4.24
C ALA A 46 -6.44 2.51 -4.32
N GLU A 47 -5.74 3.60 -4.61
CA GLU A 47 -4.31 3.58 -4.88
C GLU A 47 -3.47 4.00 -3.67
N VAL A 48 -2.32 3.34 -3.50
CA VAL A 48 -1.26 3.79 -2.62
C VAL A 48 0.10 3.65 -3.31
N VAL A 49 0.87 4.74 -3.32
CA VAL A 49 2.26 4.75 -3.79
C VAL A 49 3.19 4.57 -2.60
N VAL A 50 4.07 3.58 -2.69
CA VAL A 50 5.02 3.21 -1.62
C VAL A 50 6.44 3.51 -2.09
N LEU A 51 7.17 4.33 -1.33
CA LEU A 51 8.61 4.54 -1.49
C LEU A 51 9.37 3.59 -0.56
N LEU A 52 10.26 2.77 -1.14
CA LEU A 52 11.07 1.80 -0.40
C LEU A 52 12.48 2.34 -0.10
N SER A 53 13.16 1.67 0.84
CA SER A 53 14.49 2.08 1.32
C SER A 53 15.61 1.99 0.30
N ASP A 54 15.42 1.26 -0.80
CA ASP A 54 16.35 1.24 -1.95
C ASP A 54 16.05 2.33 -2.99
N GLY A 55 15.07 3.20 -2.72
CA GLY A 55 14.63 4.24 -3.64
C GLY A 55 13.61 3.78 -4.68
N SER A 56 13.31 2.48 -4.76
CA SER A 56 12.26 1.97 -5.66
C SER A 56 10.87 2.41 -5.19
N ARG A 57 9.94 2.47 -6.15
CA ARG A 57 8.55 2.84 -5.90
C ARG A 57 7.62 1.76 -6.42
N LYS A 58 6.54 1.53 -5.68
CA LYS A 58 5.46 0.63 -6.09
C LYS A 58 4.12 1.34 -6.00
N LEU A 59 3.31 1.18 -7.04
CA LEU A 59 1.88 1.45 -7.00
C LEU A 59 1.17 0.18 -6.53
N LEU A 60 0.37 0.30 -5.48
CA LEU A 60 -0.50 -0.77 -5.01
C LEU A 60 -1.96 -0.35 -5.18
N ILE A 61 -2.79 -1.24 -5.70
CA ILE A 61 -4.21 -0.97 -6.01
C ILE A 61 -5.10 -1.96 -5.26
N PHE A 62 -6.05 -1.43 -4.51
CA PHE A 62 -6.93 -2.20 -3.64
C PHE A 62 -8.39 -2.05 -4.05
N ASN A 63 -9.14 -3.14 -3.94
CA ASN A 63 -10.60 -3.10 -3.95
C ASN A 63 -11.14 -2.50 -2.65
N LYS A 64 -12.40 -2.08 -2.68
CA LYS A 64 -13.12 -1.55 -1.51
C LYS A 64 -12.99 -2.49 -0.31
N GLY A 65 -12.68 -1.92 0.85
CA GLY A 65 -12.45 -2.65 2.10
C GLY A 65 -11.04 -3.21 2.26
N GLY A 66 -10.19 -3.10 1.24
CA GLY A 66 -8.75 -3.34 1.35
C GLY A 66 -8.11 -2.48 2.44
N LYS A 67 -7.05 -2.98 3.07
CA LYS A 67 -6.41 -2.37 4.23
C LYS A 67 -4.90 -2.28 4.07
N VAL A 68 -4.37 -1.14 4.50
CA VAL A 68 -2.94 -0.94 4.75
C VAL A 68 -2.77 -0.59 6.21
N ILE A 69 -1.97 -1.38 6.93
CA ILE A 69 -1.69 -1.18 8.35
C ILE A 69 -0.24 -0.74 8.50
N VAL A 70 -0.05 0.51 8.92
CA VAL A 70 1.26 1.14 9.07
C VAL A 70 1.64 1.17 10.55
N GLY A 71 2.82 0.63 10.85
CA GLY A 71 3.45 0.64 12.17
C GLY A 71 4.79 1.38 12.15
N GLY A 72 5.51 1.30 13.27
CA GLY A 72 6.84 1.91 13.39
C GLY A 72 7.92 1.24 12.54
N GLY A 73 9.03 1.95 12.31
CA GLY A 73 10.24 1.40 11.68
C GLY A 73 10.07 0.99 10.21
N GLY A 74 9.14 1.62 9.49
CA GLY A 74 8.86 1.28 8.09
C GLY A 74 8.04 0.01 7.87
N THR A 75 7.42 -0.50 8.94
CA THR A 75 6.54 -1.68 8.88
C THR A 75 5.18 -1.32 8.28
N SER A 76 4.82 -1.94 7.17
CA SER A 76 3.50 -1.83 6.54
C SER A 76 2.98 -3.21 6.14
N HIS A 77 1.72 -3.50 6.47
CA HIS A 77 1.03 -4.72 6.08
C HIS A 77 -0.06 -4.39 5.06
N TYR A 78 -0.20 -5.26 4.05
CA TYR A 78 -1.10 -5.06 2.92
C TYR A 78 -2.08 -6.23 2.83
N SER A 79 -3.38 -5.96 2.85
CA SER A 79 -4.41 -6.99 2.79
C SER A 79 -4.53 -7.65 1.41
N LYS A 80 -5.14 -8.84 1.36
CA LYS A 80 -5.40 -9.57 0.12
C LYS A 80 -6.79 -9.29 -0.49
N PRO A 81 -6.96 -9.54 -1.80
CA PRO A 81 -5.92 -9.41 -2.81
C PRO A 81 -5.67 -7.92 -3.12
N HIS A 82 -4.48 -7.58 -3.60
CA HIS A 82 -4.21 -6.27 -4.20
C HIS A 82 -3.29 -6.43 -5.41
N ILE A 83 -3.31 -5.45 -6.31
CA ILE A 83 -2.37 -5.40 -7.43
C ILE A 83 -1.13 -4.65 -6.95
N ALA A 84 0.05 -5.14 -7.32
CA ALA A 84 1.30 -4.44 -7.15
C ALA A 84 1.98 -4.23 -8.50
N ARG A 85 2.42 -2.99 -8.76
CA ARG A 85 3.13 -2.59 -9.96
C ARG A 85 4.35 -1.75 -9.58
N ASP A 86 5.50 -2.07 -10.15
CA ASP A 86 6.70 -1.24 -10.03
C ASP A 86 6.57 0.02 -10.90
N ILE A 87 6.89 1.18 -10.34
CA ILE A 87 6.83 2.47 -11.03
C ILE A 87 8.17 3.20 -10.92
N ILE A 88 8.50 3.99 -11.96
CA ILE A 88 9.78 4.69 -12.12
C ILE A 88 9.77 6.02 -11.34
#